data_AF-A0A9E1DX37-F1
#
_entry.id   AF-A0A9E1DX37-F1
#
_cell.length_a   1.000
_cell.length_b   1.000
_cell.length_c   1.000
_cell.angle_alpha   90.00
_cell.angle_beta   90.00
_cell.angle_gamma   90.00
#
_symmetry.space_group_name_H-M   'P 1'
#
loop_
_entity.id
_entity.type
_entity.pdbx_description
1 polymer ?
#
loop_
_entity_poly.entity_id
_entity_poly.type
_entity_poly.pdbx_seq_one_letter_code
_entity_poly.pdbx_strand_id
1 'polypeptide(L)'
;MKSVRQLKDILGLNTVHQARNRIKAVEDVIQPYVKRGENNEILVGEEGVTILTKLQDLYESGLLLSEAAEVVRSDYLPDEEEDIDSDFYSSTSIPSKAKSEVDLIDYLLEELQFQRELILNLASSGGEGGTGNEKGVNNEDKWWLKWM
;
A
#
# COMPACT_ATOMS: atom_id res chain seq x y z
N MET A 1 21.82 12.39 -13.82
CA MET A 1 21.63 11.02 -13.28
C MET A 1 21.75 11.05 -11.76
N LYS A 2 20.97 10.23 -11.06
CA LYS A 2 20.88 10.16 -9.60
C LYS A 2 21.20 8.75 -9.12
N SER A 3 21.93 8.62 -8.01
CA SER A 3 22.20 7.32 -7.40
C SER A 3 21.02 6.82 -6.55
N VAL A 4 21.00 5.53 -6.22
CA VAL A 4 19.95 4.96 -5.34
C VAL A 4 19.87 5.66 -3.98
N ARG A 5 21.01 6.12 -3.45
CA ARG A 5 21.02 6.89 -2.19
C ARG A 5 20.32 8.24 -2.36
N GLN A 6 20.59 8.93 -3.47
CA GLN A 6 19.93 10.19 -3.78
C GLN A 6 18.44 9.99 -4.11
N LEU A 7 18.07 8.89 -4.78
CA LEU A 7 16.68 8.53 -5.03
C LEU A 7 15.90 8.32 -3.73
N LYS A 8 16.54 7.69 -2.73
CA LYS A 8 15.96 7.54 -1.41
C LYS A 8 15.60 8.91 -0.81
N ASP A 9 16.49 9.90 -0.91
CA ASP A 9 16.24 11.23 -0.37
C ASP A 9 15.18 12.00 -1.20
N ILE A 10 15.19 11.86 -2.53
CA ILE A 10 14.24 12.54 -3.44
C ILE A 10 12.81 12.01 -3.24
N LEU A 11 12.65 10.69 -3.12
CA LEU A 11 11.36 10.03 -2.98
C LEU A 11 10.85 10.01 -1.53
N GLY A 12 11.52 10.68 -0.59
CA GLY A 12 11.11 10.72 0.82
C GLY A 12 11.18 9.38 1.55
N LEU A 13 12.09 8.49 1.15
CA LEU A 13 12.13 7.11 1.64
C LEU A 13 13.02 6.96 2.87
N ASN A 14 12.63 6.05 3.75
CA ASN A 14 13.38 5.78 4.97
C ASN A 14 14.66 4.99 4.68
N THR A 15 14.62 4.06 3.72
CA THR A 15 15.73 3.13 3.47
C THR A 15 16.12 3.01 2.00
N VAL A 16 17.41 2.77 1.74
CA VAL A 16 17.93 2.50 0.38
C VAL A 16 17.29 1.23 -0.20
N HIS A 17 16.93 0.26 0.64
CA HIS A 17 16.26 -0.96 0.20
C HIS A 17 14.88 -0.67 -0.40
N GLN A 18 14.11 0.23 0.20
CA GLN A 18 12.84 0.69 -0.33
C GLN A 18 12.97 1.37 -1.70
N ALA A 19 14.05 2.13 -1.94
CA ALA A 19 14.32 2.69 -3.26
C ALA A 19 14.64 1.60 -4.28
N ARG A 20 15.40 0.56 -3.91
CA ARG A 20 15.67 -0.60 -4.77
C ARG A 20 14.41 -1.39 -5.09
N ASN A 21 13.52 -1.58 -4.11
CA ASN A 21 12.27 -2.32 -4.32
C ASN A 21 11.35 -1.57 -5.29
N ARG A 22 11.30 -0.24 -5.23
CA ARG A 22 10.57 0.58 -6.22
C ARG A 22 11.17 0.46 -7.62
N ILE A 23 12.49 0.51 -7.76
CA ILE A 23 13.16 0.29 -9.05
C ILE A 23 12.83 -1.10 -9.62
N LYS A 24 12.79 -2.13 -8.77
CA LYS A 24 12.41 -3.49 -9.18
C LYS A 24 10.94 -3.62 -9.60
N ALA A 25 10.04 -2.87 -8.95
CA ALA A 25 8.62 -2.93 -9.25
C ALA A 25 8.27 -2.43 -10.65
N VAL A 26 9.07 -1.51 -11.20
CA VAL A 26 8.94 -0.94 -12.54
C VAL A 26 10.18 -1.21 -13.40
N GLU A 27 10.85 -2.35 -13.18
CA GLU A 27 12.15 -2.65 -13.82
C GLU A 27 12.05 -2.66 -15.34
N ASP A 28 10.95 -3.17 -15.88
CA ASP A 28 10.60 -3.22 -17.29
C ASP A 28 10.52 -1.83 -17.95
N VAL A 29 9.87 -0.87 -17.30
CA VAL A 29 9.71 0.49 -17.82
C VAL A 29 10.95 1.34 -17.59
N ILE A 30 11.61 1.16 -16.44
CA ILE A 30 12.72 2.02 -16.03
C ILE A 30 14.06 1.60 -16.66
N GLN A 31 14.18 0.37 -17.16
CA GLN A 31 15.42 -0.20 -17.71
C GLN A 31 16.16 0.74 -18.68
N PRO A 32 15.50 1.41 -19.64
CA PRO A 32 16.17 2.31 -20.60
C PRO A 32 16.85 3.51 -19.93
N TYR A 33 16.37 3.88 -18.74
CA TYR A 33 16.84 5.03 -17.96
C TYR A 33 17.77 4.62 -16.82
N VAL A 34 18.05 3.33 -16.64
CA VAL A 34 18.98 2.82 -15.63
C VAL A 34 20.34 2.50 -16.25
N LYS A 35 21.42 2.98 -15.61
CA LYS A 35 22.80 2.63 -15.97
C LYS A 35 23.59 2.16 -14.76
N ARG A 36 24.61 1.34 -15.01
CA ARG A 36 25.61 0.97 -14.00
C ARG A 36 26.73 2.01 -13.99
N GLY A 37 26.98 2.60 -12.83
CA GLY A 37 28.08 3.54 -12.58
C GLY A 37 29.36 2.85 -12.10
N GLU A 38 30.31 3.67 -11.65
CA GLU A 38 31.53 3.19 -11.00
C GLU A 38 31.18 2.35 -9.76
N ASN A 39 31.95 1.30 -9.48
CA ASN A 39 31.69 0.36 -8.38
C ASN A 39 30.33 -0.37 -8.42
N ASN A 40 29.76 -0.58 -9.62
CA ASN A 40 28.49 -1.27 -9.84
C ASN A 40 27.27 -0.58 -9.17
N GLU A 41 27.37 0.73 -8.95
CA GLU A 41 26.26 1.53 -8.45
C GLU A 41 25.15 1.64 -9.50
N ILE A 42 23.88 1.61 -9.06
CA ILE A 42 22.73 1.86 -9.94
C ILE A 42 22.51 3.36 -10.02
N LEU A 43 22.60 3.90 -11.24
CA LEU A 43 22.34 5.28 -11.58
C LEU A 43 21.07 5.37 -12.42
N VAL A 44 20.20 6.32 -12.10
CA VAL A 44 18.93 6.53 -12.79
C VAL A 44 18.93 7.89 -13.47
N GLY A 45 18.51 7.92 -14.73
CA GLY A 45 18.31 9.13 -15.51
C GLY A 45 17.19 10.00 -14.94
N GLU A 46 17.09 11.25 -15.40
CA GLU A 46 16.04 12.17 -14.94
C GLU A 46 14.64 11.65 -15.27
N GLU A 47 14.45 11.08 -16.46
CA GLU A 47 13.18 10.45 -16.84
C GLU A 47 12.79 9.28 -15.93
N GLY A 48 13.78 8.44 -15.56
CA GLY A 48 13.57 7.36 -14.61
C GLY A 48 13.25 7.86 -13.19
N VAL A 49 13.77 9.03 -12.79
CA VAL A 49 13.37 9.68 -11.54
C VAL A 49 11.89 10.08 -11.62
N THR A 50 11.45 10.68 -12.72
CA THR A 50 10.05 11.08 -12.93
C THR A 50 9.10 9.89 -12.84
N ILE A 51 9.45 8.75 -13.45
CA ILE A 51 8.69 7.50 -13.37
C ILE A 51 8.57 7.03 -11.92
N LEU A 52 9.67 7.03 -11.17
CA LEU A 52 9.67 6.64 -9.75
C LEU A 52 8.91 7.61 -8.86
N THR A 53 8.90 8.91 -9.18
CA THR A 53 8.10 9.90 -8.46
C THR A 53 6.62 9.64 -8.69
N LYS A 54 6.17 9.40 -9.93
CA LYS A 54 4.79 9.01 -10.21
C LYS A 54 4.38 7.75 -9.46
N LEU A 55 5.23 6.73 -9.45
CA LEU A 55 5.03 5.50 -8.67
C LEU A 55 4.85 5.80 -7.18
N GLN A 56 5.66 6.73 -6.65
CA GLN A 56 5.58 7.14 -5.25
C GLN A 56 4.28 7.90 -4.96
N ASP A 57 3.85 8.81 -5.83
CA ASP A 57 2.60 9.56 -5.70
C ASP A 57 1.39 8.61 -5.68
N LEU A 58 1.38 7.60 -6.57
CA LEU A 58 0.35 6.56 -6.61
C LEU A 58 0.34 5.70 -5.33
N TYR A 59 1.51 5.33 -4.83
CA TYR A 59 1.60 4.63 -3.55
C TYR A 59 1.09 5.48 -2.38
N GLU A 60 1.40 6.77 -2.35
CA GLU A 60 0.92 7.70 -1.32
C GLU A 60 -0.59 7.95 -1.39
N SER A 61 -1.20 7.80 -2.57
CA SER A 61 -2.66 7.83 -2.73
C SER A 61 -3.38 6.59 -2.15
N GLY A 62 -2.63 5.59 -1.69
CA GLY A 62 -3.16 4.40 -1.01
C GLY A 62 -3.18 3.13 -1.84
N LEU A 63 -2.68 3.16 -3.09
CA LEU A 63 -2.54 1.97 -3.92
C LEU A 63 -1.43 1.06 -3.39
N LEU A 64 -1.60 -0.24 -3.62
CA LEU A 64 -0.50 -1.18 -3.41
C LEU A 64 0.61 -0.92 -4.42
N LEU A 65 1.86 -1.22 -4.04
CA LEU A 65 3.02 -1.00 -4.91
C LEU A 65 2.89 -1.74 -6.26
N SER A 66 2.25 -2.90 -6.28
CA SER A 66 1.98 -3.68 -7.49
C SER A 66 0.96 -3.00 -8.41
N GLU A 67 -0.11 -2.44 -7.85
CA GLU A 67 -1.16 -1.75 -8.60
C GLU A 67 -0.63 -0.42 -9.15
N ALA A 68 0.11 0.33 -8.32
CA ALA A 68 0.80 1.55 -8.75
C ALA A 68 1.79 1.26 -9.89
N ALA A 69 2.52 0.14 -9.83
CA ALA A 69 3.43 -0.26 -10.90
C ALA A 69 2.69 -0.67 -12.18
N GLU A 70 1.50 -1.27 -12.09
CA GLU A 70 0.68 -1.59 -13.26
C GLU A 70 0.17 -0.33 -13.96
N VAL A 71 -0.31 0.67 -13.21
CA VAL A 71 -0.71 1.97 -13.75
C VAL A 71 0.46 2.69 -14.44
N VAL A 72 1.65 2.65 -13.82
CA VAL A 72 2.85 3.22 -14.45
C VAL A 72 3.25 2.44 -15.70
N ARG A 73 3.00 1.13 -15.77
CA ARG A 73 3.30 0.33 -16.97
C ARG A 73 2.39 0.69 -18.13
N SER A 74 1.08 0.81 -17.90
CA SER A 74 0.13 1.21 -18.94
C SER A 74 0.39 2.61 -19.52
N ASP A 75 1.01 3.49 -18.74
CA ASP A 75 1.34 4.86 -19.19
C ASP A 75 2.56 4.91 -20.14
N TYR A 76 3.47 3.95 -20.05
CA TYR A 76 4.79 4.03 -20.70
C TYR A 76 5.07 2.89 -21.68
N LEU A 77 4.43 1.75 -21.52
CA LEU A 77 4.42 0.69 -22.52
C LEU A 77 3.16 0.90 -23.36
N PRO A 78 3.29 1.07 -24.70
CA PRO A 78 2.12 0.87 -25.55
C PRO A 78 1.61 -0.54 -25.26
N ASP A 79 0.29 -0.73 -25.20
CA ASP A 79 -0.31 -2.06 -25.13
C ASP A 79 0.33 -2.91 -26.26
N GLU A 80 1.34 -3.70 -25.92
CA GLU A 80 1.63 -4.89 -26.67
C GLU A 80 0.37 -5.70 -26.42
N GLU A 81 -0.54 -5.69 -27.40
CA GLU A 81 -1.53 -6.72 -27.55
C GLU A 81 -0.75 -8.04 -27.43
N GLU A 82 -0.70 -8.60 -26.23
CA GLU A 82 -0.22 -9.94 -26.05
C GLU A 82 -1.16 -10.77 -26.93
N ASP A 83 -0.65 -11.22 -28.07
CA ASP A 83 -1.17 -12.34 -28.83
C ASP A 83 -1.12 -13.55 -27.87
N ILE A 84 -2.09 -13.61 -26.97
CA ILE A 84 -2.35 -14.77 -26.13
C ILE A 84 -2.90 -15.80 -27.10
N ASP A 85 -2.01 -16.65 -27.58
CA ASP A 85 -2.30 -17.86 -28.33
C ASP A 85 -3.50 -18.55 -27.66
N SER A 86 -4.67 -18.52 -28.33
CA SER A 86 -5.97 -18.84 -27.72
C SER A 86 -6.17 -20.32 -27.40
N ASP A 87 -5.13 -21.13 -27.56
CA ASP A 87 -5.26 -22.55 -27.84
C ASP A 87 -4.39 -23.44 -26.94
N PHE A 88 -4.13 -23.11 -25.66
CA PHE A 88 -3.79 -24.17 -24.69
C PHE A 88 -3.87 -23.74 -23.21
N TYR A 89 -5.08 -23.63 -22.67
CA TYR A 89 -5.54 -24.36 -21.47
C TYR A 89 -7.00 -23.98 -21.21
N SER A 90 -7.89 -24.77 -21.79
CA SER A 90 -9.28 -24.81 -21.38
C SER A 90 -9.36 -25.28 -19.92
N SER A 91 -10.23 -24.65 -19.14
CA SER A 91 -10.72 -25.04 -17.81
C SER A 91 -10.03 -24.46 -16.57
N THR A 92 -10.15 -23.14 -16.40
CA THR A 92 -10.74 -22.63 -15.15
C THR A 92 -11.68 -21.49 -15.52
N SER A 93 -12.97 -21.80 -15.49
CA SER A 93 -14.04 -20.79 -15.46
C SER A 93 -13.64 -19.66 -14.52
N ILE A 94 -13.77 -18.42 -14.99
CA ILE A 94 -13.88 -17.25 -14.13
C ILE A 94 -15.28 -17.32 -13.50
N PRO A 95 -15.40 -17.55 -12.18
CA PRO A 95 -16.48 -16.91 -11.46
C PRO A 95 -15.89 -15.89 -10.47
N SER A 96 -16.64 -14.81 -10.28
CA SER A 96 -16.68 -14.08 -9.00
C SER A 96 -15.45 -13.30 -8.53
N LYS A 97 -15.03 -12.23 -9.22
CA LYS A 97 -14.31 -11.12 -8.55
C LYS A 97 -15.25 -10.18 -7.80
N ALA A 98 -16.44 -9.92 -8.36
CA ALA A 98 -17.46 -9.10 -7.71
C ALA A 98 -18.11 -9.76 -6.47
N LYS A 99 -18.10 -11.09 -6.39
CA LYS A 99 -18.67 -11.83 -5.24
C LYS A 99 -17.70 -11.85 -4.05
N SER A 100 -16.39 -12.04 -4.29
CA SER A 100 -15.39 -11.99 -3.22
C SER A 100 -15.21 -10.61 -2.59
N GLU A 101 -15.45 -9.54 -3.36
CA GLU A 101 -15.41 -8.17 -2.83
C GLU A 101 -16.64 -7.87 -1.98
N VAL A 102 -17.83 -8.31 -2.42
CA VAL A 102 -19.07 -8.21 -1.63
C VAL A 102 -18.97 -9.05 -0.35
N ASP A 103 -18.45 -10.28 -0.44
CA ASP A 103 -18.24 -11.15 0.72
C ASP A 103 -17.24 -10.54 1.72
N LEU A 104 -16.21 -9.84 1.23
CA LEU A 104 -15.25 -9.12 2.06
C LEU A 104 -15.87 -7.88 2.72
N ILE A 105 -16.69 -7.13 1.98
CA ILE A 105 -17.41 -5.96 2.52
C ILE A 105 -18.38 -6.40 3.61
N ASP A 106 -19.13 -7.47 3.39
CA ASP A 106 -20.08 -8.01 4.37
C ASP A 106 -19.34 -8.48 5.64
N TYR A 107 -18.23 -9.20 5.49
CA TYR A 107 -17.38 -9.60 6.62
C TYR A 107 -16.84 -8.39 7.41
N LEU A 108 -16.36 -7.35 6.73
CA LEU A 108 -15.86 -6.14 7.37
C LEU A 108 -16.97 -5.36 8.10
N LEU A 109 -18.19 -5.35 7.56
CA LEU A 109 -19.35 -4.74 8.21
C LEU A 109 -19.77 -5.50 9.47
N GLU A 110 -19.77 -6.83 9.43
CA GLU A 110 -20.03 -7.68 10.59
C GLU A 110 -18.97 -7.45 11.69
N GLU A 111 -17.69 -7.42 11.33
CA GLU A 111 -16.60 -7.15 12.28
C GLU A 111 -16.72 -5.75 12.91
N LEU A 112 -17.04 -4.71 12.12
CA LEU A 112 -17.28 -3.37 12.64
C LEU A 112 -18.47 -3.31 13.60
N GLN A 113 -19.54 -4.07 13.34
CA GLN A 113 -20.69 -4.16 14.24
C GLN A 113 -20.32 -4.87 15.54
N PHE A 114 -19.61 -6.00 15.44
CA PHE A 114 -19.11 -6.75 16.60
C PHE A 114 -18.23 -5.87 17.50
N GLN A 115 -17.29 -5.11 16.92
CA GLN A 115 -16.43 -4.20 17.65
C GLN A 115 -17.23 -3.08 18.35
N ARG A 116 -18.24 -2.51 17.68
CA ARG A 116 -19.12 -1.50 18.29
C ARG A 116 -19.90 -2.04 19.47
N GLU A 117 -20.45 -3.25 19.35
CA GLU A 117 -21.17 -3.91 20.44
C GLU A 117 -20.26 -4.20 21.63
N LEU A 118 -19.02 -4.65 21.36
CA LEU A 118 -18.02 -4.87 22.40
C LEU A 118 -17.65 -3.58 23.13
N ILE A 119 -17.47 -2.47 22.39
CA ILE A 119 -17.22 -1.14 22.98
C ILE A 119 -18.42 -0.68 23.83
N LEU A 120 -19.66 -0.86 23.35
CA LEU A 120 -20.87 -0.50 24.09
C LEU A 120 -21.04 -1.34 25.36
N ASN A 121 -20.73 -2.64 25.30
CA ASN A 121 -20.75 -3.52 26.46
C ASN A 121 -19.67 -3.14 27.48
N LEU A 122 -18.47 -2.78 27.05
CA LEU A 122 -17.42 -2.27 27.92
C LEU A 122 -17.79 -0.92 28.55
N ALA A 123 -18.39 -0.02 27.77
CA ALA A 123 -18.86 1.28 28.26
C ALA A 123 -20.01 1.15 29.26
N SER A 124 -20.91 0.18 29.06
CA SER A 124 -22.03 -0.10 29.95
C SER A 124 -21.60 -0.84 31.22
N SER A 125 -20.64 -1.77 31.10
CA SER A 125 -20.02 -2.48 32.22
C SER A 125 -19.19 -1.55 33.13
N GLY A 126 -18.64 -0.47 32.59
CA GLY A 126 -17.97 0.58 33.37
C GLY A 126 -18.91 1.50 34.17
N GLY A 127 -20.23 1.37 34.03
CA GLY A 127 -21.23 2.28 34.62
C GLY A 127 -21.91 1.80 35.91
N GLU A 128 -21.85 0.50 36.25
CA GLU A 128 -22.56 -0.05 37.40
C GLU A 128 -21.58 -0.72 38.38
N GLY A 129 -20.88 0.11 39.16
CA GLY A 129 -19.92 -0.36 40.15
C GLY A 129 -19.44 0.72 41.12
N GLY A 130 -20.32 1.16 42.03
CA GLY A 130 -19.94 1.42 43.42
C GLY A 130 -19.19 2.71 43.75
N THR A 131 -19.87 3.55 44.51
CA THR A 131 -19.32 4.54 45.45
C THR A 131 -18.11 4.03 46.24
N GLY A 132 -17.02 4.81 46.22
CA GLY A 132 -16.00 4.82 47.28
C GLY A 132 -14.63 4.26 46.89
N ASN A 133 -13.78 5.11 46.30
CA ASN A 133 -12.44 5.45 46.82
C ASN A 133 -11.80 6.48 45.88
N GLU A 134 -11.55 7.69 46.38
CA GLU A 134 -10.75 8.69 45.68
C GLU A 134 -9.30 8.19 45.54
N LYS A 135 -8.99 7.54 44.42
CA LYS A 135 -7.64 7.55 43.86
C LYS A 135 -7.75 7.78 42.37
N GLY A 136 -7.24 8.93 41.94
CA GLY A 136 -7.32 9.43 40.58
C GLY A 136 -6.93 8.37 39.55
N VAL A 137 -7.91 7.96 38.76
CA VAL A 137 -7.65 7.36 37.45
C VAL A 137 -7.10 8.51 36.61
N ASN A 138 -5.78 8.51 36.41
CA ASN A 138 -5.08 9.48 35.59
C ASN A 138 -5.80 9.56 34.23
N ASN A 139 -5.99 10.79 33.75
CA ASN A 139 -6.59 11.08 32.45
C ASN A 139 -5.80 10.48 31.25
N GLU A 140 -4.68 9.81 31.54
CA GLU A 140 -3.81 9.09 30.60
C GLU A 140 -4.40 7.75 30.15
N ASP A 141 -5.29 7.13 30.94
CA ASP A 141 -5.89 5.83 30.59
C ASP A 141 -7.01 5.96 29.54
N LYS A 142 -7.48 7.18 29.25
CA LYS A 142 -8.52 7.45 28.25
C LYS A 142 -7.93 7.91 26.93
N TRP A 143 -6.97 7.15 26.41
CA TRP A 143 -6.25 7.45 25.16
C TRP A 143 -7.17 7.67 23.94
N TRP A 144 -8.38 7.08 23.95
CA TRP A 144 -9.38 7.21 22.89
C TRP A 144 -10.08 8.59 22.83
N LEU A 145 -10.04 9.39 23.89
CA LEU A 145 -10.58 10.77 23.86
C LEU A 145 -9.72 11.73 23.03
N LYS A 146 -8.48 11.37 22.71
CA LYS A 146 -7.58 12.22 21.91
C LYS A 146 -7.95 12.25 20.41
N TRP A 147 -8.80 11.32 19.98
CA TRP A 147 -9.16 11.13 18.57
C TRP A 147 -10.58 11.58 18.23
N MET A 148 -11.32 12.10 19.21
CA MET A 148 -12.65 12.67 19.05
C MET A 148 -12.56 14.19 19.07
#